data_AF-A0A6F9CWZ2-F1
#
_entry.id   AF-A0A6F9CWZ2-F1
#
_cell.length_a   1.000
_cell.length_b   1.000
_cell.length_c   1.000
_cell.angle_alpha   90.00
_cell.angle_beta   90.00
_cell.angle_gamma   90.00
#
_symmetry.space_group_name_H-M   'P 1'
#
loop_
_entity.id
_entity.type
_entity.pdbx_description
1 polymer ?
#
loop_
_entity_poly.entity_id
_entity_poly.type
_entity_poly.pdbx_seq_one_letter_code
_entity_poly.pdbx_strand_id
1 'polypeptide(L)'
;GSSYIAASYVKYLESAGARVVPIRINRTDEEYEKIFNSINGLLLPGGDVDLQTSQFSRLSKIFYDLAIKGFQQMTVLTSNKNLLTLTDTKAVALPLTFTPGQRQHRSLSKDNITSNFHSWSLSLQVLTDDVNKHTHWHPEKSPFEWVDKPGMVHSAASVRASFYTAHFFVSEAMKNHHKFSSASEEERALIYNYSPVFTGLDGIFVQNYYFD
;
A
#
# COMPACT_ATOMS: atom_id res chain seq x y z
N GLY A 1 22.72 1.66 -1.47
CA GLY A 1 21.30 2.00 -1.51
C GLY A 1 21.06 3.31 -0.79
N SER A 2 20.72 4.36 -1.51
CA SER A 2 20.18 5.62 -0.97
C SER A 2 18.73 5.46 -0.46
N SER A 3 18.04 4.41 -0.91
CA SER A 3 16.69 4.02 -0.50
C SER A 3 16.55 2.50 -0.41
N TYR A 4 15.48 2.01 0.21
CA TYR A 4 15.20 0.58 0.32
C TYR A 4 13.70 0.26 0.31
N ILE A 5 13.38 -0.99 0.00
CA ILE A 5 12.05 -1.60 0.15
C ILE A 5 12.21 -2.89 0.94
N ALA A 6 11.43 -3.06 2.01
CA ALA A 6 11.41 -4.31 2.75
C ALA A 6 10.82 -5.45 1.91
N ALA A 7 11.49 -6.61 1.92
CA ALA A 7 11.11 -7.74 1.08
C ALA A 7 9.72 -8.32 1.45
N SER A 8 9.25 -8.11 2.68
CA SER A 8 7.89 -8.51 3.10
C SER A 8 6.79 -7.87 2.28
N TYR A 9 6.90 -6.59 1.90
CA TYR A 9 5.92 -5.95 1.02
C TYR A 9 5.88 -6.59 -0.38
N VAL A 10 7.04 -7.01 -0.90
CA VAL A 10 7.13 -7.71 -2.19
C VAL A 10 6.44 -9.07 -2.08
N LYS A 11 6.84 -9.89 -1.10
CA LYS A 11 6.25 -11.21 -0.83
C LYS A 11 4.74 -11.14 -0.59
N TYR A 12 4.29 -10.10 0.10
CA TYR A 12 2.87 -9.84 0.36
C TYR A 12 2.06 -9.69 -0.93
N LEU A 13 2.50 -8.84 -1.85
CA LEU A 13 1.82 -8.65 -3.13
C LEU A 13 1.90 -9.91 -4.02
N GLU A 14 3.07 -10.56 -4.08
CA GLU A 14 3.27 -11.77 -4.89
C GLU A 14 2.43 -12.95 -4.38
N SER A 15 2.20 -13.05 -3.06
CA SER A 15 1.35 -14.09 -2.48
C SER A 15 -0.08 -14.04 -3.00
N ALA A 16 -0.55 -12.88 -3.45
CA ALA A 16 -1.88 -12.65 -4.02
C ALA A 16 -1.90 -12.69 -5.56
N GLY A 17 -0.79 -13.04 -6.22
CA GLY A 17 -0.71 -13.21 -7.67
C GLY A 17 -0.35 -11.94 -8.45
N ALA A 18 0.17 -10.90 -7.79
CA ALA A 18 0.71 -9.73 -8.47
C ALA A 18 2.20 -9.86 -8.76
N ARG A 19 2.69 -9.16 -9.79
CA ARG A 19 4.11 -8.87 -10.00
C ARG A 19 4.42 -7.48 -9.46
N VAL A 20 5.64 -7.25 -8.99
CA VAL A 20 6.01 -6.01 -8.29
C VAL A 20 7.04 -5.20 -9.09
N VAL A 21 6.86 -3.88 -9.12
CA VAL A 21 7.78 -2.90 -9.69
C VAL A 21 8.25 -1.96 -8.58
N PRO A 22 9.56 -1.91 -8.26
CA PRO A 22 10.08 -0.92 -7.31
C PRO A 22 10.09 0.48 -7.93
N ILE A 23 9.42 1.44 -7.29
CA ILE A 23 9.37 2.83 -7.74
C ILE A 23 10.42 3.64 -6.98
N ARG A 24 11.42 4.16 -7.71
CA ARG A 24 12.50 4.97 -7.12
C ARG A 24 11.99 6.36 -6.76
N ILE A 25 12.46 6.91 -5.64
CA ILE A 25 12.03 8.21 -5.08
C ILE A 25 12.63 9.43 -5.79
N ASN A 26 13.72 9.24 -6.54
CA ASN A 26 14.43 10.30 -7.25
C ASN A 26 14.15 10.23 -8.77
N ARG A 27 12.91 10.57 -9.15
CA ARG A 27 12.43 10.61 -10.55
C ARG A 27 11.70 11.93 -10.84
N THR A 28 11.62 12.27 -12.12
CA THR A 28 10.84 13.43 -12.59
C THR A 28 9.34 13.15 -12.56
N ASP A 29 8.52 14.19 -12.63
CA ASP A 29 7.06 14.06 -12.64
C ASP A 29 6.59 13.30 -13.88
N GLU A 30 7.23 13.51 -15.04
CA GLU A 30 6.92 12.81 -16.29
C GLU A 30 7.26 11.32 -16.21
N GLU A 31 8.37 10.98 -15.56
CA GLU A 31 8.72 9.58 -15.30
C GLU A 31 7.69 8.91 -14.38
N TYR A 32 7.20 9.62 -13.35
CA TYR A 32 6.15 9.10 -12.48
C TYR A 32 4.81 8.94 -13.20
N GLU A 33 4.42 9.87 -14.05
CA GLU A 33 3.22 9.75 -14.87
C GLU A 33 3.30 8.55 -15.82
N LYS A 34 4.48 8.32 -16.42
CA LYS A 34 4.72 7.13 -17.25
C LYS A 34 4.58 5.83 -16.44
N ILE A 35 5.14 5.80 -15.23
CA ILE A 35 5.03 4.64 -14.33
C ILE A 35 3.57 4.41 -13.93
N PHE A 36 2.85 5.47 -13.52
CA PHE A 36 1.44 5.40 -13.13
C PHE A 36 0.57 4.76 -14.23
N ASN A 37 0.76 5.16 -15.48
CA ASN A 37 0.03 4.61 -16.62
C ASN A 37 0.49 3.19 -17.02
N SER A 38 1.62 2.72 -16.49
CA SER A 38 2.17 1.39 -16.77
C SER A 38 1.79 0.34 -15.72
N ILE A 39 1.55 0.74 -14.47
CA ILE A 39 1.24 -0.15 -13.35
C ILE A 39 -0.25 -0.14 -13.00
N ASN A 40 -0.71 -1.21 -12.37
CA ASN A 40 -2.13 -1.41 -12.07
C ASN A 40 -2.53 -1.00 -10.65
N GLY A 41 -1.58 -0.69 -9.79
CA GLY A 41 -1.84 -0.28 -8.42
C GLY A 41 -0.57 0.21 -7.73
N LEU A 42 -0.75 1.01 -6.69
CA LEU A 42 0.34 1.53 -5.87
C LEU A 42 0.13 1.11 -4.42
N LEU A 43 1.15 0.46 -3.85
CA LEU A 43 1.25 0.23 -2.40
C LEU A 43 2.33 1.18 -1.86
N LEU A 44 1.94 2.01 -0.89
CA LEU A 44 2.86 2.87 -0.15
C LEU A 44 3.27 2.13 1.14
N PRO A 45 4.49 1.59 1.22
CA PRO A 45 4.93 0.86 2.40
C PRO A 45 5.05 1.79 3.61
N GLY A 46 5.02 1.20 4.80
CA GLY A 46 5.36 1.91 6.03
C GLY A 46 6.84 2.31 6.04
N GLY A 47 7.20 3.23 6.94
CA GLY A 47 8.56 3.72 7.10
C GLY A 47 8.62 4.88 8.09
N ASP A 48 9.84 5.35 8.36
CA ASP A 48 10.11 6.43 9.32
C ASP A 48 10.71 7.66 8.61
N VAL A 49 10.12 8.02 7.46
CA VAL A 49 10.52 9.19 6.67
C VAL A 49 9.53 10.33 6.91
N ASP A 50 10.03 11.57 6.83
CA ASP A 50 9.21 12.75 7.04
C ASP A 50 8.05 12.85 6.02
N LEU A 51 6.82 12.96 6.52
CA LEU A 51 5.63 12.93 5.68
C LEU A 51 5.37 14.23 4.89
N GLN A 52 6.13 15.30 5.13
CA GLN A 52 5.94 16.59 4.46
C GLN A 52 7.08 16.92 3.50
N THR A 53 8.31 16.56 3.85
CA THR A 53 9.53 17.02 3.19
C THR A 53 10.30 15.92 2.47
N SER A 54 9.99 14.64 2.73
CA SER A 54 10.71 13.54 2.09
C SER A 54 10.36 13.40 0.61
N GLN A 55 11.31 12.86 -0.17
CA GLN A 55 11.05 12.45 -1.55
C GLN A 55 9.94 11.39 -1.66
N PHE A 56 9.76 10.57 -0.61
CA PHE A 56 8.66 9.62 -0.51
C PHE A 56 7.30 10.33 -0.43
N SER A 57 7.20 11.42 0.35
CA SER A 57 5.99 12.24 0.39
C SER A 57 5.70 12.90 -0.96
N ARG A 58 6.72 13.47 -1.62
CA ARG A 58 6.58 14.03 -2.97
C ARG A 58 6.03 12.99 -3.95
N LEU A 59 6.64 11.81 -4.03
CA LEU A 59 6.17 10.70 -4.88
C LEU A 59 4.72 10.34 -4.55
N SER A 60 4.41 10.15 -3.27
CA SER A 60 3.06 9.75 -2.82
C SER A 60 2.00 10.78 -3.25
N LYS A 61 2.32 12.07 -3.13
CA LYS A 61 1.44 13.16 -3.56
C LYS A 61 1.20 13.14 -5.08
N ILE A 62 2.24 12.94 -5.89
CA ILE A 62 2.12 12.89 -7.35
C ILE A 62 1.17 11.75 -7.78
N PHE A 63 1.37 10.54 -7.26
CA PHE A 63 0.51 9.40 -7.58
C PHE A 63 -0.93 9.60 -7.11
N TYR A 64 -1.12 10.19 -5.93
CA TYR A 64 -2.45 10.54 -5.44
C TYR A 64 -3.15 11.54 -6.38
N ASP A 65 -2.46 12.61 -6.77
CA ASP A 65 -2.99 13.63 -7.68
C ASP A 65 -3.35 13.02 -9.06
N LEU A 66 -2.52 12.11 -9.58
CA LEU A 66 -2.80 11.36 -10.82
C LEU A 66 -4.05 10.46 -10.69
N ALA A 67 -4.20 9.75 -9.56
CA ALA A 67 -5.37 8.91 -9.31
C ALA A 67 -6.66 9.74 -9.24
N ILE A 68 -6.64 10.89 -8.58
CA ILE A 68 -7.79 11.80 -8.51
C ILE A 68 -8.15 12.35 -9.89
N LYS A 69 -7.16 12.81 -10.68
CA LYS A 69 -7.39 13.28 -12.05
C LYS A 69 -8.02 12.19 -12.93
N GLY A 70 -7.49 10.96 -12.87
CA GLY A 70 -8.04 9.83 -13.60
C GLY A 70 -9.48 9.51 -13.22
N PHE A 71 -9.79 9.53 -11.91
CA PHE A 71 -11.15 9.35 -11.41
C PHE A 71 -12.11 10.43 -11.93
N GLN A 72 -11.71 11.71 -11.83
CA GLN A 72 -12.51 12.82 -12.34
C GLN A 72 -12.78 12.67 -13.84
N GLN A 73 -11.76 12.36 -14.63
CA GLN A 73 -11.91 12.17 -16.07
C GLN A 73 -12.84 11.00 -16.41
N MET A 74 -12.76 9.89 -15.66
CA MET A 74 -13.67 8.75 -15.82
C MET A 74 -15.13 9.14 -15.59
N THR A 75 -15.42 9.96 -14.57
CA THR A 75 -16.80 10.42 -14.31
C THR A 75 -17.36 11.26 -15.45
N VAL A 76 -16.53 12.12 -16.05
CA VAL A 76 -16.92 12.96 -17.19
C VAL A 76 -17.16 12.09 -18.43
N LEU A 77 -16.25 11.15 -18.73
CA LEU A 77 -16.37 10.26 -19.88
C LEU A 77 -17.59 9.32 -19.79
N THR A 78 -17.89 8.81 -18.60
CA THR A 78 -19.00 7.87 -18.39
C THR A 78 -20.36 8.57 -18.41
N SER A 79 -20.45 9.77 -17.84
CA SER A 79 -21.71 10.52 -17.73
C SER A 79 -21.97 11.48 -18.89
N ASN A 80 -20.95 11.70 -19.74
CA ASN A 80 -20.92 12.72 -20.79
C ASN A 80 -21.29 14.14 -20.28
N LYS A 81 -21.08 14.39 -18.99
CA LYS A 81 -21.38 15.65 -18.28
C LYS A 81 -20.31 15.88 -17.23
N ASN A 82 -20.00 17.15 -16.94
CA ASN A 82 -19.19 17.47 -15.77
C ASN A 82 -20.08 17.41 -14.52
N LEU A 83 -19.98 16.31 -13.76
CA LEU A 83 -20.72 16.11 -12.51
C LEU A 83 -19.91 16.50 -11.27
N LEU A 84 -18.77 17.18 -11.44
CA LEU A 84 -17.93 17.59 -10.32
C LEU A 84 -18.59 18.76 -9.58
N THR A 85 -18.96 18.51 -8.32
CA THR A 85 -19.34 19.56 -7.37
C THR A 85 -18.12 19.90 -6.53
N LEU A 86 -17.84 21.20 -6.37
CA LEU A 86 -16.80 21.66 -5.45
C LEU A 86 -17.16 21.21 -4.03
N THR A 87 -16.36 20.32 -3.44
CA THR A 87 -16.50 19.92 -2.04
C THR A 87 -15.28 20.37 -1.26
N ASP A 88 -15.49 20.82 -0.02
CA ASP A 88 -14.40 21.20 0.89
C ASP A 88 -13.83 19.94 1.57
N THR A 89 -13.21 19.08 0.76
CA THR A 89 -12.67 17.78 1.19
C THR A 89 -11.14 17.76 1.20
N LYS A 90 -10.50 18.94 1.13
CA LYS A 90 -9.06 19.03 1.33
C LYS A 90 -8.73 18.69 2.79
N ALA A 91 -8.02 17.59 3.01
CA ALA A 91 -7.52 17.15 4.32
C ALA A 91 -8.58 16.76 5.37
N VAL A 92 -9.71 16.18 4.95
CA VAL A 92 -10.70 15.59 5.87
C VAL A 92 -10.75 14.07 5.70
N ALA A 93 -10.42 13.33 6.76
CA ALA A 93 -10.64 11.89 6.82
C ALA A 93 -12.14 11.61 7.06
N LEU A 94 -12.78 10.91 6.13
CA LEU A 94 -14.18 10.50 6.25
C LEU A 94 -14.28 9.01 6.58
N PRO A 95 -15.22 8.58 7.43
CA PRO A 95 -15.42 7.17 7.72
C PRO A 95 -15.91 6.41 6.48
N LEU A 96 -15.37 5.21 6.28
CA LEU A 96 -15.82 4.26 5.26
C LEU A 96 -17.07 3.52 5.76
N THR A 97 -18.23 3.84 5.20
CA THR A 97 -19.48 3.11 5.46
C THR A 97 -19.59 1.92 4.49
N PHE A 98 -19.38 0.71 4.99
CA PHE A 98 -19.50 -0.50 4.19
C PHE A 98 -20.97 -0.81 3.86
N THR A 99 -21.25 -1.16 2.60
CA THR A 99 -22.59 -1.61 2.19
C THR A 99 -22.84 -3.06 2.61
N PRO A 100 -24.11 -3.50 2.75
CA PRO A 100 -24.48 -4.80 3.32
C PRO A 100 -23.98 -6.07 2.59
N GLY A 101 -23.19 -5.95 1.52
CA GLY A 101 -22.68 -7.05 0.68
C GLY A 101 -21.46 -7.79 1.23
N GLN A 102 -20.75 -7.27 2.23
CA GLN A 102 -19.49 -7.85 2.74
C GLN A 102 -19.69 -8.84 3.91
N ARG A 103 -20.55 -9.85 3.74
CA ARG A 103 -20.93 -10.79 4.82
C ARG A 103 -19.84 -11.80 5.23
N GLN A 104 -18.75 -11.94 4.47
CA GLN A 104 -17.74 -12.99 4.71
C GLN A 104 -16.71 -12.71 5.82
N HIS A 105 -16.63 -11.49 6.37
CA HIS A 105 -15.50 -11.09 7.23
C HIS A 105 -15.75 -11.17 8.75
N ARG A 106 -16.91 -11.66 9.21
CA ARG A 106 -17.28 -11.68 10.64
C ARG A 106 -16.45 -12.61 11.53
N SER A 107 -15.66 -13.52 10.96
CA SER A 107 -14.86 -14.50 11.73
C SER A 107 -13.52 -13.94 12.25
N LEU A 108 -13.12 -12.72 11.85
CA LEU A 108 -11.81 -12.14 12.16
C LEU A 108 -11.79 -11.31 13.48
N SER A 109 -12.91 -11.24 14.22
CA SER A 109 -13.09 -10.28 15.31
C SER A 109 -12.71 -10.75 16.72
N LYS A 110 -12.24 -11.99 16.90
CA LYS A 110 -12.02 -12.58 18.24
C LYS A 110 -10.55 -12.72 18.67
N ASP A 111 -9.60 -12.59 17.73
CA ASP A 111 -8.17 -12.84 17.97
C ASP A 111 -7.33 -11.59 17.72
N ASN A 112 -6.23 -11.42 18.46
CA ASN A 112 -5.25 -10.36 18.20
C ASN A 112 -4.43 -10.72 16.94
N ILE A 113 -4.86 -10.24 15.77
CA ILE A 113 -4.33 -10.63 14.45
C ILE A 113 -3.49 -9.54 13.76
N THR A 114 -3.27 -8.40 14.42
CA THR A 114 -2.69 -7.20 13.82
C THR A 114 -1.30 -6.86 14.39
N SER A 115 -0.28 -6.83 13.53
CA SER A 115 1.11 -6.46 13.89
C SER A 115 1.30 -4.95 13.79
N ASN A 116 1.50 -4.21 14.88
CA ASN A 116 1.54 -2.74 14.86
C ASN A 116 2.94 -2.21 15.18
N PHE A 117 3.54 -1.45 14.25
CA PHE A 117 4.92 -0.93 14.34
C PHE A 117 4.95 0.53 13.89
N HIS A 118 4.59 1.45 14.79
CA HIS A 118 4.55 2.89 14.51
C HIS A 118 4.67 3.69 15.82
N SER A 119 5.36 4.83 15.76
CA SER A 119 5.50 5.75 16.90
C SER A 119 4.32 6.71 17.06
N TRP A 120 3.49 6.83 16.01
CA TRP A 120 2.37 7.78 15.93
C TRP A 120 1.09 7.05 15.52
N SER A 121 -0.03 7.38 16.17
CA SER A 121 -1.37 6.88 15.83
C SER A 121 -2.31 8.07 15.70
N LEU A 122 -3.34 7.95 14.86
CA LEU A 122 -4.40 8.96 14.82
C LEU A 122 -5.31 8.78 16.05
N SER A 123 -5.34 9.76 16.95
CA SER A 123 -6.27 9.75 18.09
C SER A 123 -7.67 10.16 17.64
N LEU A 124 -8.67 9.30 17.80
CA LEU A 124 -10.08 9.71 17.73
C LEU A 124 -10.42 10.52 18.99
N GLN A 125 -10.35 11.84 18.91
CA GLN A 125 -11.03 12.74 19.86
C GLN A 125 -12.28 13.40 19.26
N VAL A 126 -12.66 13.02 18.05
CA VAL A 126 -13.93 13.38 17.42
C VAL A 126 -14.46 12.11 16.78
N LEU A 127 -15.65 11.66 17.20
CA LEU A 127 -16.39 10.44 16.81
C LEU A 127 -16.45 9.33 17.89
N THR A 128 -17.29 9.59 18.90
CA THR A 128 -18.13 8.63 19.68
C THR A 128 -17.47 7.57 20.58
N ASP A 129 -18.13 7.35 21.73
CA ASP A 129 -17.70 6.66 22.94
C ASP A 129 -17.62 5.12 22.84
N ASP A 130 -16.83 4.59 21.91
CA ASP A 130 -16.43 3.19 22.00
C ASP A 130 -14.97 3.01 21.65
N VAL A 131 -14.23 2.35 22.54
CA VAL A 131 -12.77 2.26 22.56
C VAL A 131 -12.30 1.29 21.47
N ASN A 132 -12.44 1.67 20.20
CA ASN A 132 -11.88 0.95 19.08
C ASN A 132 -10.49 1.49 18.77
N LYS A 133 -9.49 0.71 19.18
CA LYS A 133 -8.07 0.83 18.82
C LYS A 133 -7.91 0.84 17.28
N HIS A 134 -7.97 2.01 16.67
CA HIS A 134 -7.55 2.21 15.27
C HIS A 134 -6.02 2.13 15.24
N THR A 135 -5.52 0.90 15.10
CA THR A 135 -4.09 0.58 15.15
C THR A 135 -3.60 0.40 13.71
N HIS A 136 -2.51 1.11 13.36
CA HIS A 136 -1.86 1.01 12.05
C HIS A 136 -1.12 -0.32 11.98
N TRP A 137 -1.79 -1.35 11.45
CA TRP A 137 -1.22 -2.69 11.37
C TRP A 137 -0.48 -2.94 10.06
N HIS A 138 0.50 -3.83 10.15
CA HIS A 138 1.41 -4.28 9.11
C HIS A 138 1.09 -5.74 8.76
N PRO A 139 0.12 -5.98 7.85
CA PRO A 139 -0.31 -7.33 7.49
C PRO A 139 0.82 -8.15 6.84
N GLU A 140 1.82 -7.50 6.23
CA GLU A 140 2.95 -8.17 5.59
C GLU A 140 3.89 -8.86 6.59
N LYS A 141 3.94 -8.39 7.85
CA LYS A 141 4.90 -8.92 8.83
C LYS A 141 4.55 -10.33 9.29
N SER A 142 3.27 -10.61 9.50
CA SER A 142 2.79 -11.87 10.09
C SER A 142 3.27 -13.13 9.35
N PRO A 143 3.27 -13.20 8.01
CA PRO A 143 3.85 -14.35 7.30
C PRO A 143 5.35 -14.23 6.95
N PHE A 144 5.93 -13.02 6.89
CA PHE A 144 7.22 -12.82 6.21
C PHE A 144 8.35 -12.26 7.08
N GLU A 145 8.06 -11.70 8.26
CA GLU A 145 9.08 -11.12 9.14
C GLU A 145 9.23 -11.94 10.42
N TRP A 146 10.38 -12.59 10.59
CA TRP A 146 10.68 -13.43 11.75
C TRP A 146 11.79 -12.81 12.61
N VAL A 147 11.50 -11.62 13.14
CA VAL A 147 12.41 -10.86 14.01
C VAL A 147 12.00 -11.01 15.46
N ASP A 148 12.96 -11.06 16.38
CA ASP A 148 12.66 -11.22 17.81
C ASP A 148 12.26 -9.86 18.43
N LYS A 149 11.04 -9.42 18.12
CA LYS A 149 10.47 -8.16 18.61
C LYS A 149 9.09 -8.35 19.23
N PRO A 150 8.82 -7.73 20.40
CA PRO A 150 7.49 -7.70 20.97
C PRO A 150 6.46 -7.18 19.97
N GLY A 151 5.33 -7.88 19.83
CA GLY A 151 4.25 -7.50 18.91
C GLY A 151 4.25 -8.24 17.56
N MET A 152 5.23 -9.11 17.30
CA MET A 152 5.14 -10.09 16.20
C MET A 152 4.02 -11.11 16.44
N VAL A 153 3.14 -11.29 15.45
CA VAL A 153 2.01 -12.23 15.51
C VAL A 153 2.04 -13.19 14.31
N HIS A 154 2.31 -14.47 14.57
CA HIS A 154 2.41 -15.52 13.54
C HIS A 154 1.29 -16.57 13.63
N SER A 155 0.11 -16.20 14.13
CA SER A 155 -1.02 -17.12 14.21
C SER A 155 -1.55 -17.48 12.81
N ALA A 156 -2.15 -18.66 12.65
CA ALA A 156 -2.79 -19.03 11.39
C ALA A 156 -3.87 -18.01 10.97
N ALA A 157 -4.52 -17.34 11.93
CA ALA A 157 -5.48 -16.28 11.67
C ALA A 157 -4.81 -15.00 11.13
N SER A 158 -3.68 -14.56 11.70
CA SER A 158 -2.95 -13.37 11.20
C SER A 158 -2.36 -13.60 9.82
N VAL A 159 -1.87 -14.82 9.53
CA VAL A 159 -1.39 -15.21 8.19
C VAL A 159 -2.53 -15.20 7.16
N ARG A 160 -3.71 -15.74 7.50
CA ARG A 160 -4.89 -15.68 6.62
C ARG A 160 -5.36 -14.24 6.37
N ALA A 161 -5.37 -13.41 7.42
CA ALA A 161 -5.76 -12.00 7.30
C ALA A 161 -4.81 -11.23 6.36
N SER A 162 -3.51 -11.50 6.45
CA SER A 162 -2.52 -10.96 5.51
C SER A 162 -2.83 -11.36 4.06
N PHE A 163 -3.05 -12.64 3.79
CA PHE A 163 -3.41 -13.07 2.43
C PHE A 163 -4.70 -12.42 1.91
N TYR A 164 -5.77 -12.35 2.71
CA TYR A 164 -7.03 -11.75 2.27
C TYR A 164 -6.92 -10.26 1.95
N THR A 165 -6.10 -9.53 2.71
CA THR A 165 -5.85 -8.09 2.45
C THR A 165 -5.02 -7.89 1.19
N ALA A 166 -4.00 -8.72 0.95
CA ALA A 166 -3.25 -8.72 -0.31
C ALA A 166 -4.16 -9.04 -1.50
N HIS A 167 -4.95 -10.10 -1.38
CA HIS A 167 -5.89 -10.54 -2.41
C HIS A 167 -6.91 -9.45 -2.77
N PHE A 168 -7.49 -8.78 -1.77
CA PHE A 168 -8.39 -7.66 -2.02
C PHE A 168 -7.70 -6.56 -2.82
N PHE A 169 -6.52 -6.09 -2.38
CA PHE A 169 -5.76 -5.06 -3.08
C PHE A 169 -5.43 -5.44 -4.53
N VAL A 170 -4.92 -6.66 -4.75
CA VAL A 170 -4.59 -7.14 -6.11
C VAL A 170 -5.87 -7.24 -6.97
N SER A 171 -6.99 -7.68 -6.40
CA SER A 171 -8.26 -7.72 -7.14
C SER A 171 -8.78 -6.35 -7.56
N GLU A 172 -8.52 -5.29 -6.78
CA GLU A 172 -8.81 -3.90 -7.17
C GLU A 172 -7.87 -3.42 -8.28
N ALA A 173 -6.58 -3.76 -8.19
CA ALA A 173 -5.60 -3.43 -9.22
C ALA A 173 -5.95 -4.05 -10.59
N MET A 174 -6.53 -5.26 -10.60
CA MET A 174 -6.96 -5.94 -11.84
C MET A 174 -8.11 -5.23 -12.58
N LYS A 175 -8.76 -4.23 -11.98
CA LYS A 175 -9.92 -3.54 -12.59
C LYS A 175 -9.54 -2.46 -13.60
N ASN A 176 -8.26 -2.11 -13.73
CA ASN A 176 -7.79 -1.20 -14.77
C ASN A 176 -7.00 -1.94 -15.86
N HIS A 177 -6.82 -1.28 -17.00
CA HIS A 177 -6.13 -1.82 -18.18
C HIS A 177 -4.76 -1.17 -18.43
N HIS A 178 -4.15 -0.58 -17.39
CA HIS A 178 -2.80 -0.04 -17.47
C HIS A 178 -1.81 -1.16 -17.82
N LYS A 179 -0.80 -0.80 -18.60
CA LYS A 179 0.24 -1.73 -19.04
C LYS A 179 1.45 -0.96 -19.51
N PHE A 180 2.61 -1.59 -19.41
CA PHE A 180 3.84 -1.08 -20.01
C PHE A 180 3.72 -0.97 -21.54
N SER A 181 4.49 -0.05 -22.12
CA SER A 181 4.49 0.17 -23.58
C SER A 181 4.99 -1.04 -24.36
N SER A 182 5.85 -1.87 -23.75
CA SER A 182 6.40 -3.08 -24.33
C SER A 182 6.80 -4.09 -23.25
N ALA A 183 6.85 -5.38 -23.62
CA ALA A 183 7.29 -6.45 -22.73
C ALA A 183 8.73 -6.26 -22.23
N SER A 184 9.63 -5.71 -23.06
CA SER A 184 11.02 -5.44 -22.66
C SER A 184 11.12 -4.29 -21.65
N GLU A 185 10.23 -3.31 -21.70
CA GLU A 185 10.17 -2.27 -20.67
C GLU A 185 9.65 -2.83 -19.34
N GLU A 186 8.61 -3.66 -19.41
CA GLU A 186 8.08 -4.36 -18.24
C GLU A 186 9.14 -5.25 -17.59
N GLU A 187 9.80 -6.11 -18.37
CA GLU A 187 10.84 -7.02 -17.89
C GLU A 187 11.92 -6.29 -17.10
N ARG A 188 12.41 -5.14 -17.59
CA ARG A 188 13.43 -4.33 -16.91
C ARG A 188 12.92 -3.60 -15.68
N ALA A 189 11.61 -3.36 -15.59
CA ALA A 189 11.01 -2.65 -14.46
C ALA A 189 10.73 -3.56 -13.26
N LEU A 190 10.61 -4.88 -13.47
CA LEU A 190 10.22 -5.82 -12.42
C LEU A 190 11.25 -5.94 -11.30
N ILE A 191 10.76 -6.24 -10.09
CA ILE A 191 11.57 -6.51 -8.90
C ILE A 191 12.55 -7.69 -9.09
N TYR A 192 12.27 -8.58 -10.04
CA TYR A 192 13.10 -9.74 -10.38
C TYR A 192 14.52 -9.39 -10.85
N ASN A 193 14.76 -8.14 -11.25
CA ASN A 193 16.10 -7.65 -11.61
C ASN A 193 16.93 -7.22 -10.39
N TYR A 194 16.40 -7.37 -9.17
CA TYR A 194 17.04 -6.93 -7.93
C TYR A 194 17.19 -8.12 -6.98
N SER A 195 18.25 -8.08 -6.17
CA SER A 195 18.49 -9.09 -5.13
C SER A 195 18.32 -8.48 -3.74
N PRO A 196 17.52 -9.10 -2.85
CA PRO A 196 17.41 -8.61 -1.49
C PRO A 196 18.65 -8.98 -0.69
N VAL A 197 19.01 -8.13 0.27
CA VAL A 197 20.12 -8.34 1.20
C VAL A 197 19.55 -8.76 2.55
N PHE A 198 20.14 -9.79 3.16
CA PHE A 198 19.83 -10.18 4.53
C PHE A 198 20.35 -9.13 5.50
N THR A 199 19.48 -8.63 6.38
CA THR A 199 19.77 -7.51 7.29
C THR A 199 19.89 -7.91 8.75
N GLY A 200 19.93 -9.22 9.04
CA GLY A 200 20.00 -9.74 10.40
C GLY A 200 18.62 -9.91 11.05
N LEU A 201 18.58 -10.63 12.17
CA LEU A 201 17.36 -10.89 12.95
C LEU A 201 17.05 -9.76 13.95
N ASP A 202 18.04 -8.92 14.26
CA ASP A 202 17.88 -7.74 15.14
C ASP A 202 17.23 -6.54 14.41
N GLY A 203 17.15 -6.62 13.08
CA GLY A 203 16.57 -5.60 12.20
C GLY A 203 15.05 -5.41 12.38
N ILE A 204 14.49 -4.43 11.69
CA ILE A 204 13.01 -4.27 11.58
C ILE A 204 12.44 -5.21 10.52
N PHE A 205 13.26 -5.55 9.54
CA PHE A 205 12.95 -6.44 8.43
C PHE A 205 14.12 -7.43 8.27
N VAL A 206 13.82 -8.68 7.92
CA VAL A 206 14.80 -9.76 7.71
C VAL A 206 15.58 -9.55 6.42
N GLN A 207 14.93 -9.00 5.38
CA GLN A 207 15.51 -8.76 4.07
C GLN A 207 15.05 -7.43 3.49
N ASN A 208 15.98 -6.68 2.87
CA ASN A 208 15.71 -5.43 2.19
C ASN A 208 16.27 -5.43 0.77
N TYR A 209 15.50 -4.90 -0.18
CA TYR A 209 16.01 -4.50 -1.49
C TYR A 209 16.54 -3.07 -1.38
N TYR A 210 17.77 -2.84 -1.81
CA TYR A 210 18.41 -1.52 -1.79
C TYR A 210 18.48 -0.93 -3.19
N PHE A 211 18.23 0.38 -3.30
CA PHE A 211 18.25 1.12 -4.56
C PHE A 211 19.09 2.38 -4.40
N ASP A 212 19.89 2.70 -5.41
CA ASP A 212 20.65 3.95 -5.51
C ASP A 212 19.90 5.03 -6.27
#